data_AF-A0A958TEQ5-F1
#
_entry.id   AF-A0A958TEQ5-F1
#
_cell.length_a   1.000
_cell.length_b   1.000
_cell.length_c   1.000
_cell.angle_alpha   90.00
_cell.angle_beta   90.00
_cell.angle_gamma   90.00
#
_symmetry.space_group_name_H-M   'P 1'
#
loop_
_entity.id
_entity.type
_entity.pdbx_description
1 polymer ?
#
loop_
_entity_poly.entity_id
_entity_poly.type
_entity_poly.pdbx_seq_one_letter_code
_entity_poly.pdbx_strand_id
1 'polypeptide(L)'
;MSQNLNRIALVAMILSLWLESLELSFVVASIVLFLSFRPRLSRNIASIVLLMLVLILIGFLGIFSVEAGAYGFIKDLIYFLRPLTIMLATYFVVSRLEKKSDFFNIIVICGFGFAVWHLLHIGTGLLTMRPNLDKFRGVFGKLNHVELLALFSIICIKGLPIKHTRYKAIYQFLVICLGISFLLYFSRTMIVVLGIMVMAYYGYLKLNRRGAIALAFLMVLSGAFIVFIRNYEPSNTQDPGIGTMFLEKLKNSYTEAFEPVEFDRFKMDRRELWPRWRAYEANLVLTENDKEKLWFTGQGFGSTVDVGFEIILDGAYIQHLPTTHNGLAYVYLKTGILGLLVYFSIIGLLYLYYYKKDATDHPVSYHRVLAACAFYMLASSMVVTGIFKQYEMISFLLGGTFALKQFDR
;
A
#
# COMPACT_ATOMS: atom_id res chain seq x y z
N MET A 1 -2.05 -25.57 16.94
CA MET A 1 -1.37 -24.28 17.18
C MET A 1 -2.10 -23.60 18.33
N SER A 2 -1.42 -23.29 19.43
CA SER A 2 -2.05 -22.64 20.60
C SER A 2 -2.52 -21.23 20.26
N GLN A 3 -3.49 -20.68 21.02
CA GLN A 3 -3.98 -19.32 20.78
C GLN A 3 -2.88 -18.26 20.88
N ASN A 4 -1.98 -18.41 21.85
CA ASN A 4 -0.82 -17.52 22.00
C ASN A 4 0.08 -17.59 20.76
N LEU A 5 0.32 -18.79 20.23
CA LEU A 5 1.11 -18.96 19.01
C LEU A 5 0.44 -18.32 17.79
N ASN A 6 -0.89 -18.36 17.67
CA ASN A 6 -1.62 -17.65 16.60
C ASN A 6 -1.45 -16.13 16.72
N ARG A 7 -1.58 -15.57 17.93
CA ARG A 7 -1.39 -14.13 18.17
C ARG A 7 0.05 -13.69 17.89
N ILE A 8 1.03 -14.48 18.35
CA ILE A 8 2.46 -14.24 18.06
C ILE A 8 2.73 -14.29 16.56
N ALA A 9 2.15 -15.24 15.83
CA ALA A 9 2.30 -15.31 14.38
C ALA A 9 1.76 -14.07 13.66
N LEU A 10 0.62 -13.52 14.09
CA LEU A 10 0.08 -12.26 13.55
C LEU A 10 1.02 -11.07 13.84
N VAL A 11 1.53 -10.96 15.07
CA VAL A 11 2.48 -9.90 15.43
C VAL A 11 3.78 -10.04 14.64
N ALA A 12 4.31 -11.26 14.49
CA ALA A 12 5.51 -11.53 13.70
C ALA A 12 5.35 -11.12 12.23
N MET A 13 4.18 -11.38 11.63
CA MET A 13 3.87 -10.89 10.28
C MET A 13 3.79 -9.36 10.22
N ILE A 14 3.18 -8.70 11.20
CA ILE A 14 3.13 -7.23 11.26
C ILE A 14 4.54 -6.64 11.36
N LEU A 15 5.39 -7.20 12.22
CA LEU A 15 6.77 -6.76 12.39
C LEU A 15 7.61 -6.98 11.13
N SER A 16 7.47 -8.13 10.47
CA SER A 16 8.23 -8.43 9.25
C SER A 16 7.85 -7.52 8.09
N LEU A 17 6.58 -7.12 7.98
CA LEU A 17 6.12 -6.13 7.01
C LEU A 17 6.59 -4.72 7.36
N TRP A 18 6.67 -4.37 8.64
CA TRP A 18 7.16 -3.06 9.06
C TRP A 18 8.65 -2.84 8.77
N LEU A 19 9.47 -3.90 8.83
CA LEU A 19 10.93 -3.83 8.58
C LEU A 19 11.32 -3.58 7.11
N GLU A 20 10.35 -3.37 6.21
CA GLU A 20 10.55 -3.07 4.78
C GLU A 20 11.43 -4.08 4.00
N SER A 21 11.66 -5.28 4.53
CA SER A 21 12.41 -6.35 3.86
C SER A 21 11.48 -7.30 3.11
N LEU A 22 11.74 -7.48 1.82
CA LEU A 22 11.01 -8.42 0.98
C LEU A 22 11.19 -9.86 1.46
N GLU A 23 12.45 -10.27 1.64
CA GLU A 23 12.87 -11.62 1.95
C GLU A 23 12.35 -12.03 3.31
N LEU A 24 12.52 -11.15 4.32
CA LEU A 24 12.07 -11.42 5.68
C LEU A 24 10.55 -11.58 5.73
N SER A 25 9.79 -10.66 5.12
CA SER A 25 8.33 -10.73 5.13
C SER A 25 7.81 -11.95 4.37
N PHE A 26 8.45 -12.33 3.26
CA PHE A 26 8.11 -13.54 2.52
C PHE A 26 8.40 -14.83 3.31
N VAL A 27 9.58 -14.94 3.92
CA VAL A 27 9.99 -16.10 4.71
C VAL A 27 9.09 -16.26 5.95
N VAL A 28 8.86 -15.18 6.69
CA VAL A 28 7.97 -15.20 7.86
C VAL A 28 6.55 -15.60 7.45
N ALA A 29 6.00 -15.01 6.38
CA ALA A 29 4.67 -15.38 5.87
C ALA A 29 4.61 -16.85 5.44
N SER A 30 5.66 -17.37 4.78
CA SER A 30 5.73 -18.76 4.35
C SER A 30 5.80 -19.74 5.52
N ILE A 31 6.60 -19.45 6.55
CA ILE A 31 6.64 -20.25 7.79
C ILE A 31 5.28 -20.25 8.48
N VAL A 32 4.67 -19.06 8.64
CA VAL A 32 3.35 -18.95 9.26
C VAL A 32 2.29 -19.69 8.44
N LEU A 33 2.33 -19.59 7.11
CA LEU A 33 1.44 -20.32 6.21
C LEU A 33 1.60 -21.83 6.40
N PHE A 34 2.83 -22.34 6.42
CA PHE A 34 3.13 -23.76 6.63
C PHE A 34 2.58 -24.27 7.98
N LEU A 35 2.82 -23.54 9.08
CA LEU A 35 2.35 -23.91 10.42
C LEU A 35 0.82 -23.79 10.59
N SER A 36 0.20 -22.87 9.85
CA SER A 36 -1.22 -22.55 9.97
C SER A 36 -2.11 -23.21 8.93
N PHE A 37 -1.54 -23.86 7.91
CA PHE A 37 -2.24 -24.38 6.74
C PHE A 37 -3.48 -25.21 7.09
N ARG A 38 -4.53 -25.05 6.26
CA ARG A 38 -5.73 -25.91 6.28
C ARG A 38 -6.18 -26.19 4.83
N PRO A 39 -6.71 -27.39 4.55
CA PRO A 39 -7.10 -27.76 3.19
C PRO A 39 -8.38 -27.06 2.71
N ARG A 40 -9.17 -26.47 3.62
CA ARG A 40 -10.46 -25.85 3.29
C ARG A 40 -10.31 -24.35 3.11
N LEU A 41 -10.56 -23.88 1.89
CA LEU A 41 -10.56 -22.48 1.50
C LEU A 41 -11.99 -22.03 1.15
N SER A 42 -12.43 -20.87 1.62
CA SER A 42 -13.76 -20.37 1.23
C SER A 42 -13.79 -19.99 -0.26
N ARG A 43 -14.94 -20.17 -0.92
CA ARG A 43 -15.09 -19.85 -2.36
C ARG A 43 -14.68 -18.41 -2.69
N ASN A 44 -14.98 -17.47 -1.79
CA ASN A 44 -14.68 -16.05 -1.95
C ASN A 44 -13.17 -15.77 -2.03
N ILE A 45 -12.37 -16.32 -1.11
CA ILE A 45 -10.92 -16.11 -1.13
C ILE A 45 -10.25 -16.97 -2.21
N ALA A 46 -10.78 -18.16 -2.50
CA ALA A 46 -10.30 -19.02 -3.58
C ALA A 46 -10.33 -18.30 -4.95
N SER A 47 -11.37 -17.52 -5.23
CA SER A 47 -11.43 -16.70 -6.45
C SER A 47 -10.32 -15.65 -6.52
N ILE A 48 -9.99 -14.99 -5.42
CA ILE A 48 -8.90 -14.00 -5.39
C ILE A 48 -7.54 -14.70 -5.54
N VAL A 49 -7.33 -15.82 -4.84
CA VAL A 49 -6.13 -16.65 -4.96
C VAL A 49 -5.92 -17.11 -6.39
N LEU A 50 -6.97 -17.58 -7.06
CA LEU A 50 -6.90 -18.01 -8.45
C LEU A 50 -6.46 -16.85 -9.36
N LEU A 51 -7.03 -15.65 -9.22
CA LEU A 51 -6.63 -14.49 -10.02
C LEU A 51 -5.18 -14.08 -9.75
N MET A 52 -4.73 -14.12 -8.50
CA MET A 52 -3.31 -13.84 -8.17
C MET A 52 -2.37 -14.90 -8.77
N LEU A 53 -2.76 -16.17 -8.75
CA LEU A 53 -2.00 -17.24 -9.40
C LEU A 53 -1.98 -17.10 -10.93
N VAL A 54 -3.09 -16.69 -11.56
CA VAL A 54 -3.12 -16.37 -12.99
C VAL A 54 -2.19 -15.20 -13.30
N LEU A 55 -2.19 -14.14 -12.48
CA LEU A 55 -1.27 -13.02 -12.64
C LEU A 55 0.20 -13.47 -12.55
N ILE A 56 0.53 -14.31 -11.57
CA ILE A 56 1.86 -14.92 -11.43
C ILE A 56 2.21 -15.76 -12.66
N LEU A 57 1.27 -16.57 -13.15
CA LEU A 57 1.48 -17.45 -14.31
C LEU A 57 1.79 -16.63 -15.57
N ILE A 58 1.09 -15.51 -15.80
CA ILE A 58 1.36 -14.63 -16.94
C ILE A 58 2.80 -14.10 -16.88
N GLY A 59 3.24 -13.61 -15.71
CA GLY A 59 4.61 -13.10 -15.55
C GLY A 59 5.67 -14.20 -15.66
N PHE A 60 5.36 -15.40 -15.17
CA PHE A 60 6.23 -16.58 -15.27
C PHE A 60 6.41 -17.05 -16.72
N LEU A 61 5.35 -17.00 -17.54
CA LEU A 61 5.38 -17.39 -18.96
C LEU A 61 5.97 -16.32 -19.88
N GLY A 62 6.26 -15.13 -19.37
CA GLY A 62 6.94 -14.08 -20.13
C GLY A 62 8.37 -14.49 -20.52
N ILE A 63 8.96 -13.72 -21.44
CA ILE A 63 10.25 -14.05 -22.04
C ILE A 63 11.35 -13.80 -21.00
N PHE A 64 12.17 -14.82 -20.71
CA PHE A 64 13.35 -14.63 -19.86
C PHE A 64 14.26 -13.56 -20.47
N SER A 65 14.41 -12.41 -19.81
CA SER A 65 15.45 -11.45 -20.15
C SER A 65 16.80 -11.97 -19.69
N VAL A 66 17.78 -12.02 -20.59
CA VAL A 66 19.14 -12.50 -20.30
C VAL A 66 19.86 -11.60 -19.28
N GLU A 67 19.47 -10.33 -19.17
CA GLU A 67 20.17 -9.27 -18.42
C GLU A 67 20.14 -9.47 -16.89
N ALA A 68 19.01 -9.83 -16.28
CA ALA A 68 18.92 -10.00 -14.83
C ALA A 68 19.22 -11.43 -14.34
N GLY A 69 19.33 -12.38 -15.26
CA GLY A 69 19.58 -13.80 -14.99
C GLY A 69 18.56 -14.45 -14.03
N ALA A 70 18.96 -15.58 -13.44
CA ALA A 70 18.11 -16.35 -12.53
C ALA A 70 17.75 -15.58 -11.24
N TYR A 71 18.63 -14.68 -10.78
CA TYR A 71 18.38 -13.88 -9.59
C TYR A 71 17.20 -12.92 -9.80
N GLY A 72 17.17 -12.16 -10.91
CA GLY A 72 16.07 -11.26 -11.22
C GLY A 72 14.74 -11.99 -11.33
N PHE A 73 14.73 -13.16 -11.96
CA PHE A 73 13.54 -13.99 -12.08
C PHE A 73 13.00 -14.44 -10.71
N ILE A 74 13.86 -15.02 -9.85
CA ILE A 74 13.46 -15.49 -8.51
C ILE A 74 12.98 -14.31 -7.68
N LYS A 75 13.66 -13.15 -7.77
CA LYS A 75 13.25 -11.93 -7.08
C LYS A 75 11.83 -11.54 -7.48
N ASP A 76 11.54 -11.37 -8.77
CA ASP A 76 10.19 -11.01 -9.22
C ASP A 76 9.13 -12.05 -8.84
N LEU A 77 9.46 -13.34 -8.94
CA LEU A 77 8.58 -14.40 -8.48
C LEU A 77 8.22 -14.25 -6.99
N ILE A 78 9.21 -13.95 -6.13
CA ILE A 78 8.97 -13.66 -4.71
C ILE A 78 8.14 -12.39 -4.54
N TYR A 79 8.40 -11.33 -5.30
CA TYR A 79 7.61 -10.09 -5.26
C TYR A 79 6.12 -10.36 -5.53
N PHE A 80 5.79 -11.18 -6.53
CA PHE A 80 4.41 -11.51 -6.87
C PHE A 80 3.78 -12.57 -5.95
N LEU A 81 4.56 -13.54 -5.46
CA LEU A 81 4.07 -14.54 -4.50
C LEU A 81 3.82 -13.94 -3.11
N ARG A 82 4.59 -12.93 -2.70
CA ARG A 82 4.55 -12.37 -1.34
C ARG A 82 3.16 -11.88 -0.91
N PRO A 83 2.43 -11.06 -1.69
CA PRO A 83 1.07 -10.67 -1.34
C PRO A 83 0.13 -11.88 -1.15
N LEU A 84 0.28 -12.90 -1.99
CA LEU A 84 -0.51 -14.14 -1.90
C LEU A 84 -0.19 -14.94 -0.63
N THR A 85 1.10 -15.10 -0.30
CA THR A 85 1.52 -15.85 0.89
C THR A 85 1.11 -15.14 2.18
N ILE A 86 1.28 -13.81 2.26
CA ILE A 86 0.82 -13.01 3.41
C ILE A 86 -0.69 -13.13 3.59
N MET A 87 -1.46 -13.01 2.51
CA MET A 87 -2.93 -13.11 2.56
C MET A 87 -3.38 -14.49 3.04
N LEU A 88 -2.81 -15.57 2.50
CA LEU A 88 -3.14 -16.94 2.91
C LEU A 88 -2.70 -17.25 4.34
N ALA A 89 -1.49 -16.86 4.73
CA ALA A 89 -0.97 -17.03 6.08
C ALA A 89 -1.90 -16.36 7.10
N THR A 90 -2.27 -15.10 6.83
CA THR A 90 -3.17 -14.35 7.71
C THR A 90 -4.55 -14.97 7.75
N TYR A 91 -5.10 -15.40 6.61
CA TYR A 91 -6.39 -16.08 6.54
C TYR A 91 -6.44 -17.31 7.43
N PHE A 92 -5.44 -18.19 7.34
CA PHE A 92 -5.43 -19.43 8.11
C PHE A 92 -5.19 -19.20 9.61
N VAL A 93 -4.32 -18.27 9.99
CA VAL A 93 -4.10 -17.92 11.39
C VAL A 93 -5.36 -17.31 12.01
N VAL A 94 -6.00 -16.35 11.35
CA VAL A 94 -7.23 -15.71 11.84
C VAL A 94 -8.40 -16.70 11.92
N SER A 95 -8.45 -17.66 11.00
CA SER A 95 -9.44 -18.75 11.06
C SER A 95 -9.31 -19.61 12.32
N ARG A 96 -8.11 -19.68 12.94
CA ARG A 96 -7.83 -20.43 14.18
C ARG A 96 -8.02 -19.62 15.46
N LEU A 97 -8.23 -18.31 15.38
CA LEU A 97 -8.50 -17.49 16.57
C LEU A 97 -9.84 -17.86 17.20
N GLU A 98 -9.86 -18.05 18.51
CA GLU A 98 -11.10 -18.21 19.30
C GLU A 98 -11.93 -16.92 19.28
N LYS A 99 -11.31 -15.79 19.65
CA LYS A 99 -11.96 -14.47 19.63
C LYS A 99 -11.65 -13.77 18.32
N LYS A 100 -12.65 -13.73 17.43
CA LYS A 100 -12.56 -13.12 16.10
C LYS A 100 -12.18 -11.63 16.13
N SER A 101 -12.57 -10.92 17.19
CA SER A 101 -12.17 -9.53 17.45
C SER A 101 -10.66 -9.33 17.66
N ASP A 102 -9.92 -10.38 18.03
CA ASP A 102 -8.49 -10.27 18.34
C ASP A 102 -7.67 -9.82 17.13
N PHE A 103 -8.08 -10.16 15.92
CA PHE A 103 -7.37 -9.76 14.71
C PHE A 103 -7.22 -8.23 14.60
N PHE A 104 -8.32 -7.49 14.68
CA PHE A 104 -8.27 -6.02 14.65
C PHE A 104 -7.67 -5.42 15.92
N ASN A 105 -7.88 -6.05 17.09
CA ASN A 105 -7.24 -5.58 18.32
C ASN A 105 -5.71 -5.66 18.21
N ILE A 106 -5.15 -6.73 17.62
CA ILE A 106 -3.71 -6.88 17.43
C ILE A 106 -3.19 -5.77 16.50
N ILE A 107 -3.87 -5.49 15.38
CA ILE A 107 -3.50 -4.38 14.48
C ILE A 107 -3.44 -3.06 15.26
N VAL A 108 -4.47 -2.77 16.07
CA VAL A 108 -4.55 -1.53 16.84
C VAL A 108 -3.46 -1.46 17.93
N ILE A 109 -3.21 -2.55 18.65
CA ILE A 109 -2.17 -2.62 19.69
C ILE A 109 -0.78 -2.43 19.09
N CYS A 110 -0.49 -3.10 17.96
CA CYS A 110 0.76 -2.88 17.23
C CYS A 110 0.88 -1.43 16.75
N GLY A 111 -0.20 -0.84 16.23
CA GLY A 111 -0.22 0.57 15.83
C GLY A 111 0.08 1.52 16.99
N PHE A 112 -0.50 1.28 18.18
CA PHE A 112 -0.15 2.04 19.38
C PHE A 112 1.32 1.90 19.76
N GLY A 113 1.87 0.68 19.70
CA GLY A 113 3.28 0.43 19.97
C GLY A 113 4.21 1.21 19.01
N PHE A 114 3.92 1.16 17.71
CA PHE A 114 4.68 1.91 16.71
C PHE A 114 4.55 3.43 16.87
N ALA A 115 3.35 3.93 17.15
CA ALA A 115 3.15 5.36 17.36
C ALA A 115 3.94 5.89 18.55
N VAL A 116 3.93 5.16 19.67
CA VAL A 116 4.73 5.52 20.86
C VAL A 116 6.21 5.47 20.52
N TRP A 117 6.68 4.42 19.84
CA TRP A 117 8.07 4.30 19.42
C TRP A 117 8.51 5.46 18.50
N HIS A 118 7.69 5.81 17.51
CA HIS A 118 7.96 6.90 16.58
C HIS A 118 8.01 8.26 17.28
N LEU A 119 7.06 8.55 18.17
CA LEU A 119 7.05 9.79 18.95
C LEU A 119 8.23 9.89 19.92
N LEU A 120 8.64 8.77 20.54
CA LEU A 120 9.84 8.74 21.37
C LEU A 120 11.09 9.01 20.53
N HIS A 121 11.18 8.41 19.34
CA HIS A 121 12.31 8.61 18.42
C HIS A 121 12.39 10.06 17.91
N ILE A 122 11.26 10.67 17.57
CA ILE A 122 11.17 12.10 17.24
C ILE A 122 11.57 12.95 18.45
N GLY A 123 11.04 12.64 19.64
CA GLY A 123 11.31 13.41 20.86
C GLY A 123 12.80 13.46 21.22
N THR A 124 13.52 12.34 21.11
CA THR A 124 14.97 12.31 21.34
C THR A 124 15.76 12.98 20.21
N GLY A 125 15.29 12.88 18.97
CA GLY A 125 15.96 13.47 17.82
C GLY A 125 15.78 14.98 17.68
N LEU A 126 14.65 15.55 18.11
CA LEU A 126 14.43 17.00 18.13
C LEU A 126 15.37 17.72 19.10
N LEU A 127 15.93 17.03 20.10
CA LEU A 127 16.95 17.57 21.00
C LEU A 127 18.32 17.73 20.33
N THR A 128 18.54 17.09 19.17
CA THR A 128 19.86 17.01 18.53
C THR A 128 19.92 17.61 17.12
N MET A 129 18.77 17.87 16.47
CA MET A 129 18.73 18.30 15.07
C MET A 129 18.00 19.62 14.82
N ARG A 130 18.49 20.41 13.87
CA ARG A 130 17.78 21.59 13.35
C ARG A 130 16.59 21.16 12.46
N PRO A 131 15.47 21.89 12.47
CA PRO A 131 14.28 21.53 11.73
C PRO A 131 14.49 21.66 10.21
N ASN A 132 14.53 20.53 9.50
CA ASN A 132 14.48 20.45 8.04
C ASN A 132 13.63 19.22 7.67
N LEU A 133 12.62 19.39 6.80
CA LEU A 133 11.62 18.35 6.51
C LEU A 133 12.23 17.10 5.86
N ASP A 134 13.19 17.25 4.94
CA ASP A 134 13.80 16.11 4.26
C ASP A 134 14.75 15.34 5.17
N LYS A 135 15.53 16.05 6.00
CA LYS A 135 16.36 15.43 7.05
C LYS A 135 15.49 14.75 8.11
N PHE A 136 14.41 15.40 8.54
CA PHE A 136 13.45 14.85 9.50
C PHE A 136 12.86 13.53 8.99
N ARG A 137 12.37 13.50 7.76
CA ARG A 137 11.81 12.28 7.15
C ARG A 137 12.88 11.22 6.83
N GLY A 138 14.11 11.64 6.57
CA GLY A 138 15.24 10.72 6.37
C GLY A 138 15.61 9.97 7.64
N VAL A 139 15.51 10.63 8.81
CA VAL A 139 15.92 10.07 10.10
C VAL A 139 14.77 9.36 10.82
N PHE A 140 13.58 9.97 10.87
CA PHE A 140 12.46 9.46 11.69
C PHE A 140 11.48 8.56 10.93
N GLY A 141 11.72 8.35 9.62
CA GLY A 141 10.90 7.51 8.77
C GLY A 141 9.90 8.31 7.92
N LYS A 142 9.47 7.68 6.82
CA LYS A 142 8.66 8.34 5.79
C LYS A 142 7.18 7.99 5.85
N LEU A 143 6.82 6.86 6.46
CA LEU A 143 5.47 6.32 6.53
C LEU A 143 5.40 5.11 7.48
N ASN A 144 4.19 4.72 7.88
CA ASN A 144 3.94 3.47 8.60
C ASN A 144 2.54 2.92 8.28
N HIS A 145 2.50 1.78 7.57
CA HIS A 145 1.23 1.16 7.16
C HIS A 145 0.49 0.49 8.32
N VAL A 146 1.19 0.14 9.41
CA VAL A 146 0.56 -0.42 10.61
C VAL A 146 -0.32 0.64 11.26
N GLU A 147 0.21 1.86 11.40
CA GLU A 147 -0.52 3.00 11.96
C GLU A 147 -1.72 3.39 11.11
N LEU A 148 -1.60 3.32 9.78
CA LEU A 148 -2.74 3.53 8.87
C LEU A 148 -3.85 2.53 9.11
N LEU A 149 -3.52 1.23 9.17
CA LEU A 149 -4.53 0.19 9.40
C LEU A 149 -5.12 0.27 10.82
N ALA A 150 -4.33 0.66 11.81
CA ALA A 150 -4.79 0.88 13.17
C ALA A 150 -5.78 2.05 13.24
N LEU A 151 -5.45 3.21 12.63
CA LEU A 151 -6.35 4.36 12.54
C LEU A 151 -7.62 4.02 11.77
N PHE A 152 -7.50 3.35 10.62
CA PHE A 152 -8.64 2.88 9.84
C PHE A 152 -9.56 2.01 10.71
N SER A 153 -9.00 1.05 11.45
CA SER A 153 -9.75 0.16 12.34
C SER A 153 -10.45 0.93 13.47
N ILE A 154 -9.76 1.88 14.11
CA ILE A 154 -10.33 2.74 15.16
C ILE A 154 -11.44 3.63 14.61
N ILE A 155 -11.30 4.22 13.43
CA ILE A 155 -12.31 5.11 12.86
C ILE A 155 -13.56 4.34 12.42
N CYS A 156 -13.36 3.18 11.78
CA CYS A 156 -14.42 2.48 11.08
C CYS A 156 -15.14 1.44 11.94
N ILE A 157 -14.41 0.70 12.77
CA ILE A 157 -14.94 -0.49 13.44
C ILE A 157 -15.42 -0.13 14.85
N LYS A 158 -16.72 0.11 15.02
CA LYS A 158 -17.29 0.58 16.30
C LYS A 158 -17.19 -0.43 17.43
N GLY A 159 -17.43 -1.72 17.15
CA GLY A 159 -17.46 -2.78 18.17
C GLY A 159 -16.11 -3.39 18.55
N LEU A 160 -14.99 -2.67 18.40
CA LEU A 160 -13.69 -3.18 18.82
C LEU A 160 -13.62 -3.27 20.36
N PRO A 161 -13.28 -4.43 20.95
CA PRO A 161 -13.17 -4.57 22.40
C PRO A 161 -12.22 -3.55 23.05
N ILE A 162 -11.14 -3.17 22.36
CA ILE A 162 -10.18 -2.18 22.86
C ILE A 162 -10.80 -0.80 23.12
N LYS A 163 -11.90 -0.44 22.43
CA LYS A 163 -12.66 0.80 22.65
C LYS A 163 -13.44 0.80 23.96
N HIS A 164 -13.80 -0.38 24.46
CA HIS A 164 -14.60 -0.58 25.66
C HIS A 164 -13.73 -0.95 26.88
N THR A 165 -12.42 -0.70 26.82
CA THR A 165 -11.51 -0.93 27.94
C THR A 165 -11.90 -0.11 29.18
N ARG A 166 -11.62 -0.65 30.38
CA ARG A 166 -11.77 0.07 31.65
C ARG A 166 -10.86 1.29 31.75
N TYR A 167 -9.75 1.30 31.01
CA TYR A 167 -8.73 2.35 31.03
C TYR A 167 -8.97 3.41 29.93
N LYS A 168 -10.12 4.10 29.99
CA LYS A 168 -10.54 5.06 28.94
C LYS A 168 -9.51 6.17 28.70
N ALA A 169 -8.90 6.72 29.75
CA ALA A 169 -7.91 7.79 29.64
C ALA A 169 -6.64 7.33 28.88
N ILE A 170 -6.12 6.14 29.21
CA ILE A 170 -4.95 5.57 28.53
C ILE A 170 -5.28 5.29 27.05
N TYR A 171 -6.46 4.72 26.77
CA TYR A 171 -6.90 4.50 25.40
C TYR A 171 -7.01 5.80 24.61
N GLN A 172 -7.63 6.85 25.16
CA GLN A 172 -7.73 8.16 24.50
C GLN A 172 -6.36 8.78 24.25
N PHE A 173 -5.45 8.71 25.23
CA PHE A 173 -4.07 9.14 25.07
C PHE A 173 -3.38 8.41 23.92
N LEU A 174 -3.47 7.08 23.85
CA LEU A 174 -2.87 6.28 22.78
C LEU A 174 -3.48 6.59 21.40
N VAL A 175 -4.78 6.87 21.32
CA VAL A 175 -5.43 7.31 20.07
C VAL A 175 -4.90 8.67 19.62
N ILE A 176 -4.71 9.61 20.56
CA ILE A 176 -4.11 10.92 20.27
C ILE A 176 -2.66 10.74 19.80
N CYS A 177 -1.85 9.94 20.51
CA CYS A 177 -0.50 9.61 20.10
C CYS A 177 -0.44 9.02 18.69
N LEU A 178 -1.33 8.06 18.38
CA LEU A 178 -1.43 7.46 17.06
C LEU A 178 -1.78 8.49 15.98
N GLY A 179 -2.74 9.39 16.24
CA GLY A 179 -3.09 10.45 15.31
C GLY A 179 -1.94 11.44 15.05
N ILE A 180 -1.26 11.87 16.12
CA ILE A 180 -0.11 12.79 16.02
C ILE A 180 1.05 12.10 15.29
N SER A 181 1.40 10.87 15.67
CA SER A 181 2.45 10.07 15.02
C SER A 181 2.19 9.94 13.52
N PHE A 182 0.97 9.57 13.14
CA PHE A 182 0.57 9.41 11.75
C PHE A 182 0.75 10.68 10.92
N LEU A 183 0.40 11.84 11.49
CA LEU A 183 0.57 13.14 10.83
C LEU A 183 2.04 13.55 10.73
N LEU A 184 2.87 13.20 11.72
CA LEU A 184 4.31 13.52 11.75
C LEU A 184 5.14 12.72 10.74
N TYR A 185 4.61 11.66 10.12
CA TYR A 185 5.24 11.07 8.92
C TYR A 185 5.18 12.00 7.69
N PHE A 186 4.32 13.02 7.72
CA PHE A 186 4.06 13.98 6.63
C PHE A 186 3.75 13.30 5.28
N SER A 187 3.23 12.07 5.28
CA SER A 187 3.05 11.30 4.06
C SER A 187 1.73 11.62 3.35
N ARG A 188 1.83 12.41 2.26
CA ARG A 188 0.70 12.79 1.40
C ARG A 188 -0.13 11.57 0.97
N THR A 189 0.55 10.51 0.53
CA THR A 189 -0.09 9.28 0.05
C THR A 189 -0.84 8.56 1.16
N MET A 190 -0.28 8.48 2.36
CA MET A 190 -0.92 7.80 3.50
C MET A 190 -2.20 8.50 3.94
N ILE A 191 -2.19 9.83 4.00
CA ILE A 191 -3.37 10.63 4.36
C ILE A 191 -4.48 10.43 3.32
N VAL A 192 -4.14 10.51 2.03
CA VAL A 192 -5.10 10.31 0.93
C VAL A 192 -5.67 8.89 0.96
N VAL A 193 -4.80 7.88 1.11
CA VAL A 193 -5.21 6.46 1.15
C VAL A 193 -6.10 6.18 2.37
N LEU A 194 -5.75 6.67 3.56
CA LEU A 194 -6.60 6.54 4.75
C LEU A 194 -7.97 7.20 4.54
N GLY A 195 -7.99 8.43 3.99
CA GLY A 195 -9.22 9.14 3.69
C GLY A 195 -10.11 8.38 2.70
N ILE A 196 -9.54 7.88 1.61
CA ILE A 196 -10.23 7.05 0.63
C ILE A 196 -10.77 5.77 1.26
N MET A 197 -9.98 5.07 2.08
CA MET A 197 -10.43 3.86 2.78
C MET A 197 -11.60 4.14 3.75
N VAL A 198 -11.56 5.25 4.50
CA VAL A 198 -12.64 5.65 5.40
C VAL A 198 -13.91 5.99 4.61
N MET A 199 -13.78 6.78 3.54
CA MET A 199 -14.91 7.10 2.65
C MET A 199 -15.51 5.84 2.03
N ALA A 200 -14.63 4.91 1.62
CA ALA A 200 -15.04 3.62 1.14
C ALA A 200 -15.83 2.86 2.22
N TYR A 201 -15.31 2.74 3.43
CA TYR A 201 -15.97 2.00 4.50
C TYR A 201 -17.38 2.55 4.82
N TYR A 202 -17.57 3.86 4.79
CA TYR A 202 -18.88 4.48 5.01
C TYR A 202 -19.81 4.45 3.79
N GLY A 203 -19.33 3.96 2.64
CA GLY A 203 -20.13 3.78 1.43
C GLY A 203 -20.28 5.04 0.58
N TYR A 204 -19.46 6.08 0.82
CA TYR A 204 -19.45 7.30 0.01
C TYR A 204 -18.88 7.09 -1.40
N LEU A 205 -18.13 6.00 -1.62
CA LEU A 205 -17.60 5.61 -2.92
C LEU A 205 -18.41 4.50 -3.61
N LYS A 206 -19.57 4.13 -3.04
CA LYS A 206 -20.50 3.18 -3.66
C LYS A 206 -21.28 3.91 -4.76
N LEU A 207 -21.46 3.28 -5.93
CA LEU A 207 -22.27 3.85 -7.02
C LEU A 207 -23.77 3.73 -6.68
N ASN A 208 -24.23 4.63 -5.80
CA ASN A 208 -25.62 4.83 -5.44
C ASN A 208 -25.91 6.33 -5.31
N ARG A 209 -27.16 6.74 -5.06
CA ARG A 209 -27.51 8.17 -4.93
C ARG A 209 -26.64 8.91 -3.91
N ARG A 210 -26.37 8.32 -2.75
CA ARG A 210 -25.55 8.93 -1.69
C ARG A 210 -24.09 9.09 -2.12
N GLY A 211 -23.52 8.07 -2.75
CA GLY A 211 -22.16 8.10 -3.24
C GLY A 211 -21.99 8.99 -4.47
N ALA A 212 -22.99 9.10 -5.35
CA ALA A 212 -22.98 10.07 -6.44
C ALA A 212 -22.93 11.51 -5.92
N ILE A 213 -23.70 11.84 -4.88
CA ILE A 213 -23.64 13.14 -4.22
C ILE A 213 -22.26 13.36 -3.57
N ALA A 214 -21.74 12.35 -2.88
CA ALA A 214 -20.42 12.44 -2.25
C ALA A 214 -19.29 12.60 -3.27
N LEU A 215 -19.34 11.88 -4.40
CA LEU A 215 -18.40 11.99 -5.51
C LEU A 215 -18.49 13.37 -6.17
N ALA A 216 -19.70 13.88 -6.39
CA ALA A 216 -19.89 15.24 -6.91
C ALA A 216 -19.28 16.29 -5.97
N PHE A 217 -19.53 16.17 -4.67
CA PHE A 217 -18.93 17.04 -3.66
C PHE A 217 -17.39 16.94 -3.66
N LEU A 218 -16.85 15.73 -3.71
CA LEU A 218 -15.40 15.51 -3.80
C LEU A 218 -14.80 16.12 -5.06
N MET A 219 -15.47 16.01 -6.22
CA MET A 219 -15.03 16.62 -7.48
C MET A 219 -15.03 18.15 -7.41
N VAL A 220 -16.04 18.76 -6.78
CA VAL A 220 -16.08 20.21 -6.56
C VAL A 220 -14.95 20.64 -5.61
N LEU A 221 -14.77 19.92 -4.50
CA LEU A 221 -13.74 20.21 -3.52
C LEU A 221 -12.32 20.05 -4.11
N SER A 222 -12.08 18.98 -4.86
CA SER A 222 -10.80 18.76 -5.53
C SER A 222 -10.55 19.79 -6.62
N GLY A 223 -11.57 20.16 -7.40
CA GLY A 223 -11.50 21.26 -8.37
C GLY A 223 -11.13 22.59 -7.72
N ALA A 224 -11.80 22.96 -6.63
CA ALA A 224 -11.49 24.15 -5.85
C ALA A 224 -10.06 24.11 -5.28
N PHE A 225 -9.63 22.94 -4.79
CA PHE A 225 -8.27 22.75 -4.27
C PHE A 225 -7.20 22.88 -5.36
N ILE A 226 -7.45 22.36 -6.56
CA ILE A 226 -6.54 22.52 -7.71
C ILE A 226 -6.41 24.01 -8.07
N VAL A 227 -7.53 24.75 -8.11
CA VAL A 227 -7.51 26.21 -8.36
C VAL A 227 -6.71 26.94 -7.27
N PHE A 228 -6.94 26.60 -5.99
CA PHE A 228 -6.19 27.17 -4.87
C PHE A 228 -4.68 26.93 -5.00
N ILE A 229 -4.27 25.68 -5.23
CA ILE A 229 -2.85 25.30 -5.37
C ILE A 229 -2.19 25.97 -6.57
N ARG A 230 -2.92 26.15 -7.68
CA ARG A 230 -2.41 26.81 -8.88
C ARG A 230 -2.13 28.30 -8.62
N ASN A 231 -3.01 28.96 -7.88
CA ASN A 231 -2.89 30.38 -7.51
C ASN A 231 -1.99 30.61 -6.29
N TYR A 232 -1.61 29.55 -5.57
CA TYR A 232 -0.67 29.64 -4.46
C TYR A 232 0.75 29.86 -4.99
N GLU A 233 1.28 31.05 -4.76
CA GLU A 233 2.69 31.38 -4.97
C GLU A 233 3.44 31.16 -3.64
N PRO A 234 4.34 30.16 -3.57
CA PRO A 234 5.16 29.99 -2.39
C PRO A 234 6.04 31.23 -2.19
N SER A 235 6.17 31.68 -0.94
CA SER A 235 7.05 32.79 -0.59
C SER A 235 8.49 32.42 -0.95
N ASN A 236 9.18 33.26 -1.74
CA ASN A 236 10.61 33.18 -2.07
C ASN A 236 11.52 33.47 -0.83
N THR A 237 11.19 32.88 0.31
CA THR A 237 12.00 32.93 1.52
C THR A 237 13.05 31.83 1.47
N GLN A 238 14.30 32.15 1.79
CA GLN A 238 15.43 31.19 1.80
C GLN A 238 15.24 30.01 2.77
N ASP A 239 14.35 30.15 3.77
CA ASP A 239 13.95 29.09 4.70
C ASP A 239 12.40 29.01 4.77
N PRO A 240 11.74 28.34 3.81
CA PRO A 240 10.30 28.15 3.90
C PRO A 240 9.98 27.25 5.10
N GLY A 241 9.03 27.66 5.94
CA GLY A 241 8.57 26.84 7.07
C GLY A 241 8.03 25.48 6.60
N ILE A 242 7.91 24.53 7.53
CA ILE A 242 7.47 23.15 7.24
C ILE A 242 6.14 23.11 6.47
N GLY A 243 5.21 24.02 6.79
CA GLY A 243 3.93 24.14 6.10
C GLY A 243 4.06 24.57 4.63
N THR A 244 4.93 25.53 4.33
CA THR A 244 5.19 26.00 2.96
C THR A 244 5.81 24.90 2.12
N MET A 245 6.83 24.20 2.65
CA MET A 245 7.44 23.04 1.97
C MET A 245 6.43 21.91 1.70
N PHE A 246 5.47 21.69 2.61
CA PHE A 246 4.41 20.70 2.41
C PHE A 246 3.44 21.11 1.29
N LEU A 247 3.03 22.39 1.23
CA LEU A 247 2.17 22.92 0.17
C LEU A 247 2.86 22.91 -1.20
N GLU A 248 4.15 23.27 -1.26
CA GLU A 248 4.97 23.14 -2.47
C GLU A 248 5.04 21.70 -2.96
N LYS A 249 5.29 20.76 -2.03
CA LYS A 249 5.22 19.34 -2.36
C LYS A 249 3.85 18.99 -2.90
N LEU A 250 2.75 19.33 -2.23
CA LEU A 250 1.39 19.03 -2.73
C LEU A 250 1.15 19.58 -4.13
N LYS A 251 1.61 20.81 -4.44
CA LYS A 251 1.54 21.41 -5.77
C LYS A 251 2.23 20.56 -6.84
N ASN A 252 3.43 20.08 -6.52
CA ASN A 252 4.24 19.30 -7.46
C ASN A 252 3.86 17.81 -7.53
N SER A 253 2.94 17.31 -6.68
CA SER A 253 2.53 15.89 -6.67
C SER A 253 1.94 15.41 -7.99
N TYR A 254 1.13 16.24 -8.63
CA TYR A 254 0.47 15.86 -9.89
C TYR A 254 1.50 15.71 -11.01
N THR A 255 2.36 16.72 -11.16
CA THR A 255 3.43 16.70 -12.17
C THR A 255 4.42 15.57 -11.92
N GLU A 256 4.72 15.26 -10.65
CA GLU A 256 5.60 14.16 -10.24
C GLU A 256 5.10 12.78 -10.67
N ALA A 257 3.77 12.58 -10.65
CA ALA A 257 3.15 11.27 -10.88
C ALA A 257 2.67 11.06 -12.33
N PHE A 258 2.26 12.12 -13.04
CA PHE A 258 1.48 11.97 -14.27
C PHE A 258 1.97 12.79 -15.47
N GLU A 259 2.82 13.81 -15.29
CA GLU A 259 3.25 14.65 -16.42
C GLU A 259 4.52 14.06 -17.05
N PRO A 260 4.46 13.55 -18.30
CA PRO A 260 5.63 13.00 -18.97
C PRO A 260 6.66 14.10 -19.24
N VAL A 261 7.93 13.70 -19.23
CA VAL A 261 9.06 14.56 -19.59
C VAL A 261 9.69 14.00 -20.84
N GLU A 262 9.79 14.83 -21.89
CA GLU A 262 10.70 14.55 -23.00
C GLU A 262 12.12 14.83 -22.51
N PHE A 263 12.77 13.81 -21.97
CA PHE A 263 14.14 13.91 -21.51
C PHE A 263 15.09 13.66 -22.69
N ASP A 264 15.85 14.69 -23.06
CA ASP A 264 16.94 14.56 -24.01
C ASP A 264 18.12 13.84 -23.33
N ARG A 265 18.21 12.53 -23.57
CA ARG A 265 19.26 11.66 -23.04
C ARG A 265 20.69 12.13 -23.37
N PHE A 266 20.86 12.98 -24.40
CA PHE A 266 22.15 13.51 -24.81
C PHE A 266 22.60 14.73 -24.01
N LYS A 267 21.68 15.44 -23.33
CA LYS A 267 22.01 16.64 -22.53
C LYS A 267 22.49 16.32 -21.11
N MET A 268 22.24 15.11 -20.61
CA MET A 268 22.65 14.60 -19.28
C MET A 268 22.34 15.49 -18.06
N ASP A 269 21.53 16.56 -18.20
CA ASP A 269 21.09 17.38 -17.06
C ASP A 269 19.96 16.68 -16.32
N ARG A 270 20.36 15.92 -15.30
CA ARG A 270 19.49 15.04 -14.52
C ARG A 270 18.64 15.80 -13.49
N ARG A 271 18.88 17.10 -13.27
CA ARG A 271 18.15 17.87 -12.24
C ARG A 271 16.69 18.09 -12.60
N GLU A 272 16.40 18.21 -13.89
CA GLU A 272 15.04 18.40 -14.41
C GLU A 272 14.19 17.12 -14.34
N LEU A 273 14.84 15.95 -14.23
CA LEU A 273 14.18 14.65 -14.22
C LEU A 273 13.65 14.26 -12.83
N TRP A 274 14.39 14.58 -11.76
CA TRP A 274 14.06 14.17 -10.39
C TRP A 274 12.64 14.56 -9.92
N PRO A 275 12.12 15.77 -10.22
CA PRO A 275 10.76 16.14 -9.84
C PRO A 275 9.67 15.32 -10.53
N ARG A 276 9.98 14.60 -11.61
CA ARG A 276 9.03 13.90 -12.51
C ARG A 276 9.44 12.45 -12.77
N TRP A 277 10.31 11.90 -11.91
CA TRP A 277 10.92 10.58 -12.09
C TRP A 277 9.90 9.45 -12.29
N ARG A 278 8.78 9.45 -11.55
CA ARG A 278 7.76 8.39 -11.66
C ARG A 278 7.05 8.39 -13.02
N ALA A 279 6.75 9.57 -13.55
CA ALA A 279 6.13 9.70 -14.86
C ALA A 279 7.10 9.26 -15.98
N TYR A 280 8.38 9.60 -15.85
CA TYR A 280 9.43 9.13 -16.74
C TYR A 280 9.58 7.60 -16.74
N GLU A 281 9.68 6.96 -15.56
CA GLU A 281 9.73 5.50 -15.44
C GLU A 281 8.52 4.82 -16.11
N ALA A 282 7.32 5.34 -15.89
CA ALA A 282 6.12 4.78 -16.50
C ALA A 282 6.13 4.91 -18.03
N ASN A 283 6.63 6.03 -18.57
CA ASN A 283 6.73 6.23 -20.01
C ASN A 283 7.77 5.31 -20.66
N LEU A 284 8.90 5.07 -19.99
CA LEU A 284 9.91 4.12 -20.46
C LEU A 284 9.32 2.72 -20.61
N VAL A 285 8.60 2.24 -19.58
CA VAL A 285 7.92 0.93 -19.63
C VAL A 285 6.99 0.83 -20.84
N LEU A 286 6.15 1.86 -21.06
CA LEU A 286 5.21 1.88 -22.18
C LEU A 286 5.96 1.78 -23.51
N THR A 287 6.98 2.61 -23.68
CA THR A 287 7.79 2.68 -24.89
C THR A 287 8.54 1.37 -25.17
N GLU A 288 9.07 0.72 -24.14
CA GLU A 288 9.85 -0.51 -24.27
C GLU A 288 8.97 -1.71 -24.63
N ASN A 289 7.87 -1.90 -23.91
CA ASN A 289 6.89 -2.96 -24.23
C ASN A 289 6.30 -2.80 -25.64
N ASP A 290 6.08 -1.57 -26.11
CA ASP A 290 5.58 -1.30 -27.45
C ASP A 290 6.63 -1.62 -28.52
N LYS A 291 7.90 -1.23 -28.30
CA LYS A 291 9.02 -1.54 -29.21
C LYS A 291 9.23 -3.04 -29.37
N GLU A 292 9.16 -3.78 -28.27
CA GLU A 292 9.35 -5.23 -28.28
C GLU A 292 8.09 -6.00 -28.71
N LYS A 293 6.98 -5.31 -28.97
CA LYS A 293 5.66 -5.89 -29.27
C LYS A 293 5.16 -6.83 -28.16
N LEU A 294 5.59 -6.60 -26.92
CA LEU A 294 5.24 -7.38 -25.73
C LEU A 294 4.13 -6.72 -24.91
N TRP A 295 3.43 -5.72 -25.46
CA TRP A 295 2.29 -5.05 -24.81
C TRP A 295 1.20 -6.00 -24.30
N PHE A 296 1.02 -7.18 -24.93
CA PHE A 296 -0.02 -8.13 -24.55
C PHE A 296 0.30 -8.93 -23.27
N THR A 297 1.46 -9.57 -23.22
CA THR A 297 1.91 -10.45 -22.11
C THR A 297 2.91 -9.80 -21.17
N GLY A 298 3.44 -8.63 -21.52
CA GLY A 298 4.60 -8.03 -20.87
C GLY A 298 5.89 -8.77 -21.18
N GLN A 299 6.98 -8.27 -20.62
CA GLN A 299 8.31 -8.85 -20.76
C GLN A 299 8.52 -10.08 -19.89
N GLY A 300 7.78 -10.25 -18.79
CA GLY A 300 7.94 -11.39 -17.88
C GLY A 300 8.79 -11.10 -16.64
N PHE A 301 8.93 -12.12 -15.79
CA PHE A 301 9.77 -12.05 -14.60
C PHE A 301 11.26 -12.02 -14.96
N GLY A 302 12.03 -11.25 -14.21
CA GLY A 302 13.43 -10.97 -14.48
C GLY A 302 13.65 -9.76 -15.39
N SER A 303 12.62 -9.26 -16.09
CA SER A 303 12.80 -8.13 -17.00
C SER A 303 13.24 -6.84 -16.31
N THR A 304 13.85 -5.93 -17.04
CA THR A 304 14.27 -4.64 -16.51
C THR A 304 14.08 -3.57 -17.56
N VAL A 305 13.81 -2.35 -17.14
CA VAL A 305 13.70 -1.20 -18.06
C VAL A 305 15.01 -0.44 -18.09
N ASP A 306 15.54 -0.18 -19.28
CA ASP A 306 16.76 0.61 -19.45
C ASP A 306 16.45 2.11 -19.30
N VAL A 307 17.01 2.71 -18.26
CA VAL A 307 16.90 4.15 -18.00
C VAL A 307 17.71 4.97 -19.02
N GLY A 308 18.71 4.36 -19.65
CA GLY A 308 19.65 4.94 -20.59
C GLY A 308 20.85 5.64 -19.95
N PHE A 309 20.97 5.59 -18.62
CA PHE A 309 22.11 6.12 -17.86
C PHE A 309 22.15 5.51 -16.45
N GLU A 310 23.31 5.53 -15.81
CA GLU A 310 23.47 5.08 -14.43
C GLU A 310 22.86 6.08 -13.43
N ILE A 311 22.07 5.56 -12.51
CA ILE A 311 21.54 6.24 -11.33
C ILE A 311 22.08 5.58 -10.06
N ILE A 312 22.21 6.35 -8.99
CA ILE A 312 22.54 5.81 -7.67
C ILE A 312 21.22 5.51 -6.95
N LEU A 313 20.98 4.23 -6.68
CA LEU A 313 19.83 3.77 -5.90
C LEU A 313 20.34 2.89 -4.75
N ASP A 314 20.01 3.25 -3.51
CA ASP A 314 20.47 2.57 -2.28
C ASP A 314 22.01 2.33 -2.22
N GLY A 315 22.78 3.27 -2.79
CA GLY A 315 24.24 3.21 -2.81
C GLY A 315 24.86 2.39 -3.94
N ALA A 316 24.04 1.78 -4.82
CA ALA A 316 24.49 1.06 -6.00
C ALA A 316 24.22 1.85 -7.28
N TYR A 317 25.15 1.78 -8.23
CA TYR A 317 24.94 2.28 -9.59
C TYR A 317 24.10 1.27 -10.36
N ILE A 318 22.93 1.70 -10.83
CA ILE A 318 22.02 0.89 -11.63
C ILE A 318 21.61 1.65 -12.87
N GLN A 319 21.55 0.96 -14.00
CA GLN A 319 20.99 1.50 -15.25
C GLN A 319 19.67 0.82 -15.60
N HIS A 320 19.57 -0.47 -15.33
CA HIS A 320 18.40 -1.29 -15.58
C HIS A 320 17.52 -1.38 -14.33
N LEU A 321 16.31 -0.82 -14.41
CA LEU A 321 15.36 -0.81 -13.29
C LEU A 321 14.54 -2.11 -13.27
N PRO A 322 14.66 -2.94 -12.22
CA PRO A 322 13.86 -4.16 -12.09
C PRO A 322 12.42 -3.88 -11.64
N THR A 323 12.20 -2.73 -10.99
CA THR A 323 10.92 -2.30 -10.46
C THR A 323 10.73 -0.81 -10.76
N THR A 324 9.49 -0.38 -10.91
CA THR A 324 9.13 1.03 -11.14
C THR A 324 8.38 1.56 -9.94
N HIS A 325 8.31 2.87 -9.75
CA HIS A 325 7.56 3.41 -8.62
C HIS A 325 6.04 3.29 -8.80
N ASN A 326 5.52 3.22 -10.02
CA ASN A 326 4.09 3.10 -10.29
C ASN A 326 3.68 1.63 -10.39
N GLY A 327 2.76 1.17 -9.53
CA GLY A 327 2.32 -0.22 -9.49
C GLY A 327 1.64 -0.71 -10.75
N LEU A 328 0.91 0.15 -11.46
CA LEU A 328 0.31 -0.20 -12.76
C LEU A 328 1.39 -0.37 -13.83
N ALA A 329 2.37 0.53 -13.88
CA ALA A 329 3.51 0.41 -14.78
C ALA A 329 4.32 -0.86 -14.48
N TYR A 330 4.51 -1.19 -13.19
CA TYR A 330 5.20 -2.41 -12.78
C TYR A 330 4.46 -3.69 -13.23
N VAL A 331 3.14 -3.75 -13.02
CA VAL A 331 2.33 -4.88 -13.51
C VAL A 331 2.38 -4.96 -15.03
N TYR A 332 2.26 -3.83 -15.73
CA TYR A 332 2.32 -3.79 -17.20
C TYR A 332 3.68 -4.25 -17.75
N LEU A 333 4.79 -3.82 -17.15
CA LEU A 333 6.13 -4.27 -17.50
C LEU A 333 6.21 -5.81 -17.47
N LYS A 334 5.75 -6.41 -16.36
CA LYS A 334 5.91 -7.84 -16.10
C LYS A 334 4.90 -8.72 -16.80
N THR A 335 3.67 -8.22 -16.99
CA THR A 335 2.51 -9.05 -17.37
C THR A 335 1.62 -8.45 -18.46
N GLY A 336 1.98 -7.29 -18.99
CA GLY A 336 1.29 -6.62 -20.09
C GLY A 336 -0.15 -6.22 -19.76
N ILE A 337 -0.94 -5.96 -20.80
CA ILE A 337 -2.36 -5.62 -20.65
C ILE A 337 -3.15 -6.79 -20.05
N LEU A 338 -2.76 -8.03 -20.32
CA LEU A 338 -3.44 -9.21 -19.80
C LEU A 338 -3.36 -9.26 -18.28
N GLY A 339 -2.18 -9.05 -17.70
CA GLY A 339 -2.03 -8.99 -16.25
C GLY A 339 -2.66 -7.77 -15.61
N LEU A 340 -2.68 -6.61 -16.29
CA LEU A 340 -3.45 -5.45 -15.83
C LEU A 340 -4.95 -5.76 -15.74
N LEU A 341 -5.53 -6.43 -16.73
CA LEU A 341 -6.93 -6.85 -16.69
C LEU A 341 -7.22 -7.79 -15.52
N VAL A 342 -6.33 -8.74 -15.24
CA VAL A 342 -6.43 -9.63 -14.07
C VAL A 342 -6.32 -8.83 -12.77
N TYR A 343 -5.38 -7.90 -12.69
CA TYR A 343 -5.19 -7.04 -11.51
C TYR A 343 -6.42 -6.16 -11.24
N PHE A 344 -6.98 -5.52 -12.27
CA PHE A 344 -8.23 -4.77 -12.15
C PHE A 344 -9.43 -5.68 -11.85
N SER A 345 -9.43 -6.93 -12.31
CA SER A 345 -10.47 -7.89 -11.94
C SER A 345 -10.43 -8.22 -10.44
N ILE A 346 -9.24 -8.33 -9.83
CA ILE A 346 -9.10 -8.48 -8.37
C ILE A 346 -9.72 -7.27 -7.66
N ILE A 347 -9.35 -6.05 -8.06
CA ILE A 347 -9.88 -4.80 -7.50
C ILE A 347 -11.42 -4.74 -7.67
N GLY A 348 -11.92 -5.08 -8.86
CA GLY A 348 -13.34 -5.11 -9.18
C GLY A 348 -14.11 -6.10 -8.31
N LEU A 349 -13.61 -7.33 -8.15
CA LEU A 349 -14.22 -8.33 -7.26
C LEU A 349 -14.27 -7.86 -5.80
N LEU A 350 -13.22 -7.19 -5.33
CA LEU A 350 -13.18 -6.62 -3.99
C LEU A 350 -14.21 -5.48 -3.84
N TYR A 351 -14.32 -4.61 -4.84
CA TYR A 351 -15.31 -3.53 -4.88
C TYR A 351 -16.76 -4.06 -4.88
N LEU A 352 -17.03 -5.14 -5.62
CA LEU A 352 -18.37 -5.74 -5.72
C LEU A 352 -18.91 -6.24 -4.36
N TYR A 353 -18.07 -6.39 -3.33
CA TYR A 353 -18.56 -6.69 -1.97
C TYR A 353 -19.48 -5.60 -1.40
N TYR A 354 -19.42 -4.34 -1.87
CA TYR A 354 -20.40 -3.32 -1.49
C TYR A 354 -21.85 -3.68 -1.73
N TYR A 355 -22.10 -4.53 -2.73
CA TYR A 355 -23.44 -4.88 -3.18
C TYR A 355 -23.94 -6.18 -2.55
N LYS A 356 -23.09 -6.87 -1.77
CA LYS A 356 -23.53 -8.01 -0.98
C LYS A 356 -24.23 -7.50 0.29
N LYS A 357 -25.29 -8.20 0.71
CA LYS A 357 -26.00 -7.88 1.96
C LYS A 357 -25.08 -8.17 3.15
N ASP A 358 -24.96 -7.21 4.06
CA ASP A 358 -24.34 -7.42 5.37
C ASP A 358 -25.29 -8.25 6.25
N ALA A 359 -24.74 -9.10 7.12
CA ALA A 359 -25.51 -9.69 8.20
C ALA A 359 -25.98 -8.56 9.13
N THR A 360 -27.25 -8.57 9.51
CA THR A 360 -27.90 -7.43 10.19
C THR A 360 -27.41 -7.18 11.62
N ASP A 361 -26.72 -8.14 12.24
CA ASP A 361 -26.38 -8.11 13.68
C ASP A 361 -24.88 -7.96 14.00
N HIS A 362 -23.99 -7.90 13.00
CA HIS A 362 -22.56 -7.80 13.27
C HIS A 362 -22.05 -6.36 13.38
N PRO A 363 -21.26 -6.02 14.41
CA PRO A 363 -20.75 -4.66 14.63
C PRO A 363 -19.68 -4.24 13.61
N VAL A 364 -19.25 -5.15 12.72
CA VAL A 364 -18.23 -4.93 11.69
C VAL A 364 -18.79 -5.33 10.34
N SER A 365 -18.87 -4.39 9.39
CA SER A 365 -19.18 -4.75 8.00
C SER A 365 -17.91 -5.20 7.27
N TYR A 366 -17.66 -6.52 7.25
CA TYR A 366 -16.51 -7.10 6.55
C TYR A 366 -16.53 -6.82 5.04
N HIS A 367 -17.72 -6.74 4.43
CA HIS A 367 -17.86 -6.37 3.02
C HIS A 367 -17.32 -4.97 2.72
N ARG A 368 -17.58 -4.01 3.61
CA ARG A 368 -17.08 -2.63 3.46
C ARG A 368 -15.59 -2.53 3.72
N VAL A 369 -15.02 -3.38 4.58
CA VAL A 369 -13.56 -3.50 4.73
C VAL A 369 -12.93 -4.02 3.44
N LEU A 370 -13.48 -5.09 2.83
CA LEU A 370 -12.96 -5.61 1.55
C LEU A 370 -13.03 -4.56 0.44
N ALA A 371 -14.12 -3.78 0.38
CA ALA A 371 -14.24 -2.71 -0.59
C ALA A 371 -13.27 -1.53 -0.32
N ALA A 372 -13.00 -1.22 0.95
CA ALA A 372 -11.94 -0.27 1.31
C ALA A 372 -10.55 -0.76 0.88
N CYS A 373 -10.28 -2.08 0.98
CA CYS A 373 -9.05 -2.66 0.43
C CYS A 373 -8.94 -2.49 -1.09
N ALA A 374 -10.05 -2.63 -1.84
CA ALA A 374 -10.06 -2.39 -3.29
C ALA A 374 -9.57 -0.97 -3.63
N PHE A 375 -10.08 0.03 -2.92
CA PHE A 375 -9.68 1.42 -3.13
C PHE A 375 -8.27 1.73 -2.64
N TYR A 376 -7.82 1.11 -1.55
CA TYR A 376 -6.42 1.16 -1.15
C TYR A 376 -5.52 0.65 -2.28
N MET A 377 -5.83 -0.53 -2.85
CA MET A 377 -5.03 -1.13 -3.93
C MET A 377 -4.99 -0.24 -5.16
N LEU A 378 -6.12 0.39 -5.52
CA LEU A 378 -6.20 1.31 -6.65
C LEU A 378 -5.36 2.58 -6.39
N ALA A 379 -5.58 3.26 -5.26
CA ALA A 379 -4.91 4.52 -4.94
C ALA A 379 -3.41 4.35 -4.73
N SER A 380 -3.00 3.27 -4.05
CA SER A 380 -1.58 2.96 -3.83
C SER A 380 -0.88 2.63 -5.14
N SER A 381 -1.48 1.83 -6.03
CA SER A 381 -0.88 1.46 -7.33
C SER A 381 -0.64 2.64 -8.27
N MET A 382 -1.35 3.76 -8.10
CA MET A 382 -1.14 4.96 -8.91
C MET A 382 0.09 5.77 -8.49
N VAL A 383 0.55 5.63 -7.23
CA VAL A 383 1.63 6.49 -6.67
C VAL A 383 2.85 5.69 -6.24
N VAL A 384 2.65 4.45 -5.79
CA VAL A 384 3.67 3.49 -5.36
C VAL A 384 3.41 2.13 -6.03
N THR A 385 4.24 1.12 -5.80
CA THR A 385 4.09 -0.23 -6.41
C THR A 385 2.87 -1.03 -5.93
N GLY A 386 1.88 -0.37 -5.32
CA GLY A 386 0.63 -1.00 -4.88
C GLY A 386 0.86 -2.15 -3.91
N ILE A 387 0.21 -3.29 -4.20
CA ILE A 387 0.30 -4.49 -3.35
C ILE A 387 1.69 -5.13 -3.32
N PHE A 388 2.58 -4.77 -4.25
CA PHE A 388 3.90 -5.37 -4.38
C PHE A 388 4.98 -4.64 -3.56
N LYS A 389 4.63 -3.55 -2.85
CA LYS A 389 5.58 -2.81 -2.01
C LYS A 389 5.96 -3.61 -0.75
N GLN A 390 7.20 -3.50 -0.29
CA GLN A 390 7.77 -4.34 0.78
C GLN A 390 7.16 -4.12 2.18
N TYR A 391 6.51 -2.97 2.42
CA TYR A 391 5.88 -2.62 3.69
C TYR A 391 4.34 -2.60 3.67
N GLU A 392 3.79 -3.11 2.59
CA GLU A 392 2.36 -3.18 2.30
C GLU A 392 1.62 -4.10 3.30
N MET A 393 0.44 -3.68 3.80
CA MET A 393 -0.34 -4.44 4.79
C MET A 393 -1.77 -4.80 4.37
N ILE A 394 -2.23 -4.38 3.19
CA ILE A 394 -3.54 -4.73 2.65
C ILE A 394 -3.67 -6.21 2.40
N SER A 395 -2.61 -6.89 1.99
CA SER A 395 -2.62 -8.35 1.82
C SER A 395 -2.91 -9.06 3.15
N PHE A 396 -2.33 -8.56 4.24
CA PHE A 396 -2.62 -9.01 5.61
C PHE A 396 -4.08 -8.70 6.01
N LEU A 397 -4.55 -7.46 5.77
CA LEU A 397 -5.93 -7.07 6.07
C LEU A 397 -6.96 -7.89 5.28
N LEU A 398 -6.71 -8.16 3.99
CA LEU A 398 -7.56 -8.98 3.13
C LEU A 398 -7.67 -10.41 3.67
N GLY A 399 -6.54 -11.04 3.99
CA GLY A 399 -6.50 -12.39 4.53
C GLY A 399 -7.33 -12.53 5.80
N GLY A 400 -7.11 -11.63 6.78
CA GLY A 400 -7.87 -11.64 8.01
C GLY A 400 -9.35 -11.33 7.80
N THR A 401 -9.69 -10.33 6.97
CA THR A 401 -11.09 -9.97 6.69
C THR A 401 -11.85 -11.12 6.02
N PHE A 402 -11.24 -11.82 5.06
CA PHE A 402 -11.86 -13.00 4.43
C PHE A 402 -12.08 -14.13 5.43
N ALA A 403 -11.13 -14.36 6.35
CA ALA A 403 -11.26 -15.37 7.39
C ALA A 403 -12.41 -15.04 8.34
N LEU A 404 -12.47 -13.81 8.84
CA LEU A 404 -13.53 -13.38 9.76
C LEU A 404 -14.91 -13.49 9.13
N LYS A 405 -15.04 -13.05 7.88
CA LYS A 405 -16.28 -13.13 7.11
C LYS A 405 -16.83 -14.56 6.98
N GLN A 406 -15.99 -15.59 6.97
CA GLN A 406 -16.47 -16.98 6.88
C GLN A 406 -17.32 -17.38 8.09
N PHE A 407 -17.08 -16.77 9.25
CA PHE A 407 -17.76 -17.07 10.52
C PHE A 407 -18.97 -16.16 10.78
N ASP A 408 -19.24 -15.23 9.86
CA ASP A 408 -20.34 -14.26 9.92
C ASP A 408 -21.63 -14.80 9.27
N ARG A 409 -21.76 -16.13 9.19
CA ARG A 409 -22.86 -16.84 8.52
C ARG A 409 -23.79 -17.53 9.49
#